data_AF-A0A964KT64-F1
#
_entry.id   AF-A0A964KT64-F1
#
_cell.length_a   1.000
_cell.length_b   1.000
_cell.length_c   1.000
_cell.angle_alpha   90.00
_cell.angle_beta   90.00
_cell.angle_gamma   90.00
#
_symmetry.space_group_name_H-M   'P 1'
#
loop_
_entity.id
_entity.type
_entity.pdbx_description
1 polymer ?
#
loop_
_entity_poly.entity_id
_entity_poly.type
_entity_poly.pdbx_seq_one_letter_code
_entity_poly.pdbx_strand_id
1 'polypeptide(L)' 'HVSCTNYHVIEGSGYSMVGGQKLDWEDKDVFTVPTWTFHEHVNSGARPAILFSFTDAPVMKALDLYREESASNPAA' A
#
# COMPACT_ATOMS: atom_id res chain seq x y z
N HIS A 1 -4.26 7.99 -1.11
CA HIS A 1 -3.47 9.11 -1.69
C HIS A 1 -3.56 9.08 -3.23
N VAL A 2 -3.27 10.19 -3.90
CA VAL A 2 -3.28 10.29 -5.39
C VAL A 2 -2.05 9.68 -6.05
N SER A 3 -1.02 9.35 -5.29
CA SER A 3 0.17 8.70 -5.83
C SER A 3 -0.10 7.24 -6.18
N CYS A 4 0.56 6.75 -7.23
CA CYS A 4 0.72 5.33 -7.50
C CYS A 4 1.91 4.81 -6.67
N THR A 5 1.71 3.71 -5.96
CA THR A 5 2.75 3.13 -5.09
C THR A 5 2.92 1.66 -5.42
N ASN A 6 4.16 1.25 -5.71
CA ASN A 6 4.52 -0.14 -5.92
C ASN A 6 5.26 -0.65 -4.70
N TYR A 7 4.98 -1.89 -4.33
CA TYR A 7 5.56 -2.58 -3.19
C TYR A 7 6.29 -3.83 -3.65
N HIS A 8 7.48 -4.04 -3.12
CA HIS A 8 8.22 -5.29 -3.19
C HIS A 8 8.34 -5.86 -1.78
N VAL A 9 7.88 -7.09 -1.58
CA VAL A 9 7.99 -7.79 -0.30
C VAL A 9 9.43 -8.29 -0.16
N ILE A 10 10.21 -7.66 0.72
CA ILE A 10 11.58 -8.09 1.01
C ILE A 10 11.55 -9.34 1.90
N GLU A 11 10.69 -9.34 2.91
CA GLU A 11 10.57 -10.41 3.90
C GLU A 11 9.16 -10.44 4.48
N GLY A 12 8.68 -11.63 4.83
CA GLY A 12 7.42 -11.87 5.54
C GLY A 12 6.30 -12.34 4.63
N SER A 13 5.15 -12.58 5.24
CA SER A 13 3.93 -12.95 4.52
C SER A 13 2.72 -12.27 5.12
N GLY A 14 1.72 -12.03 4.28
CA GLY A 14 0.60 -11.20 4.65
C GLY A 14 -0.36 -11.03 3.49
N TYR A 15 -1.19 -10.01 3.63
CA TYR A 15 -2.04 -9.56 2.53
C TYR A 15 -2.22 -8.06 2.56
N SER A 16 -2.58 -7.51 1.41
CA SER A 16 -3.05 -6.14 1.29
C SER A 16 -4.49 -6.15 0.81
N MET A 17 -5.36 -5.33 1.40
CA MET A 17 -6.62 -4.98 0.75
C MET A 17 -6.35 -3.78 -0.14
N VAL A 18 -6.70 -3.84 -1.42
CA VAL A 18 -6.49 -2.76 -2.41
C VAL A 18 -7.77 -2.62 -3.21
N GLY A 19 -8.52 -1.53 -3.00
CA GLY A 19 -9.77 -1.29 -3.72
C GLY A 19 -10.82 -2.38 -3.50
N GLY A 20 -10.82 -3.02 -2.31
CA GLY A 20 -11.70 -4.14 -1.97
C GLY A 20 -11.20 -5.51 -2.45
N GLN A 21 -10.12 -5.56 -3.24
CA GLN A 21 -9.47 -6.82 -3.60
C GLN A 21 -8.43 -7.21 -2.55
N LYS A 22 -8.47 -8.47 -2.11
CA LYS A 22 -7.42 -9.04 -1.27
C LYS A 22 -6.27 -9.54 -2.15
N LEU A 23 -5.06 -9.09 -1.85
CA LEU A 23 -3.81 -9.51 -2.48
C LEU A 23 -2.96 -10.20 -1.42
N ASP A 24 -2.97 -11.53 -1.40
CA ASP A 24 -2.04 -12.31 -0.59
C ASP A 24 -0.62 -12.20 -1.18
N TRP A 25 0.38 -12.05 -0.32
CA TRP A 25 1.78 -11.90 -0.72
C TRP A 25 2.74 -12.60 0.23
N GLU A 26 3.88 -13.03 -0.30
CA GLU A 26 5.01 -13.60 0.42
C GLU A 26 6.35 -13.01 -0.08
N ASP A 27 7.47 -13.52 0.46
CA ASP A 27 8.82 -13.08 0.11
C ASP A 27 9.00 -12.98 -1.42
N LYS A 28 9.43 -11.80 -1.87
CA LYS A 28 9.76 -11.43 -3.25
C LYS A 28 8.56 -11.13 -4.17
N ASP A 29 7.34 -11.20 -3.66
CA ASP A 29 6.18 -10.72 -4.43
C ASP A 29 6.25 -9.21 -4.68
N VAL A 30 5.55 -8.79 -5.73
CA VAL A 30 5.41 -7.40 -6.12
C VAL A 30 3.94 -7.11 -6.37
N PHE A 31 3.44 -6.00 -5.82
CA PHE A 31 2.09 -5.53 -6.08
C PHE A 31 2.03 -4.01 -6.15
N THR A 32 0.94 -3.50 -6.71
CA THR A 32 0.74 -2.08 -6.91
C THR A 32 -0.54 -1.63 -6.22
N VAL A 33 -0.46 -0.48 -5.56
CA VAL A 33 -1.60 0.32 -5.13
C VAL A 33 -1.80 1.42 -6.18
N PRO A 34 -2.86 1.35 -7.00
CA PRO A 34 -3.17 2.39 -7.97
C PRO A 34 -3.51 3.73 -7.28
N THR A 35 -3.52 4.80 -8.08
CA THR A 35 -3.95 6.12 -7.61
C THR A 35 -5.35 6.08 -7.00
N TRP A 36 -5.57 6.91 -5.96
CA TRP A 36 -6.85 7.13 -5.30
C TRP A 36 -7.61 5.85 -4.89
N THR A 37 -6.85 4.82 -4.53
CA THR A 37 -7.39 3.51 -4.14
C THR A 37 -7.14 3.28 -2.66
N PHE A 38 -8.21 3.04 -1.88
CA PHE A 38 -8.08 2.67 -0.48
C PHE A 38 -7.29 1.37 -0.36
N HIS A 39 -6.36 1.35 0.57
CA HIS A 39 -5.51 0.21 0.81
C HIS A 39 -5.11 0.10 2.28
N GLU A 40 -4.89 -1.13 2.72
CA GLU A 40 -4.33 -1.49 4.02
C GLU A 40 -3.41 -2.70 3.85
N HIS A 41 -2.42 -2.83 4.73
CA HIS A 41 -1.46 -3.93 4.74
C HIS A 41 -1.57 -4.68 6.07
N VAL A 42 -1.67 -6.00 5.99
CA VAL A 42 -1.80 -6.88 7.15
C VAL A 42 -0.68 -7.91 7.13
N ASN A 43 0.14 -7.91 8.18
CA ASN A 43 1.07 -8.99 8.43
C ASN A 43 0.32 -10.17 9.07
N SER A 44 0.18 -11.27 8.35
CA SER A 44 -0.44 -12.50 8.87
C SER A 44 0.60 -13.58 9.26
N GLY A 45 1.89 -13.29 9.09
CA GLY A 45 2.99 -14.18 9.45
C GLY A 45 3.38 -14.06 10.93
N ALA A 46 4.16 -15.06 11.39
CA ALA A 46 4.71 -15.06 12.75
C ALA A 46 5.97 -14.18 12.93
N ARG A 47 6.49 -13.63 11.83
CA ARG A 47 7.72 -12.80 11.78
C ARG A 47 7.37 -11.41 11.24
N PRO A 48 8.23 -10.40 11.48
CA PRO A 48 8.07 -9.10 10.84
C PRO A 48 7.97 -9.22 9.31
N ALA A 49 7.15 -8.36 8.71
CA ALA A 49 7.09 -8.19 7.27
C ALA A 49 7.73 -6.85 6.88
N ILE A 50 8.58 -6.86 5.85
CA ILE A 50 9.29 -5.70 5.33
C ILE A 50 8.87 -5.50 3.88
N LEU A 51 8.13 -4.41 3.62
CA LEU A 51 7.71 -4.03 2.29
C LEU A 51 8.51 -2.80 1.85
N PHE A 52 9.27 -2.92 0.78
CA PHE A 52 9.91 -1.79 0.13
C PHE A 52 8.96 -1.14 -0.86
N SER A 53 8.71 0.15 -0.69
CA SER A 53 7.81 0.90 -1.56
C SER A 53 8.54 1.95 -2.39
N PHE A 54 8.13 2.13 -3.63
CA PHE A 54 8.50 3.28 -4.47
C PHE A 54 7.26 3.90 -5.10
N THR A 55 7.26 5.23 -5.22
CA THR A 55 6.06 6.00 -5.54
C THR A 55 6.37 7.27 -6.32
N ASP A 56 5.39 7.73 -7.11
CA ASP A 56 5.40 9.03 -7.79
C ASP A 56 5.00 10.22 -6.88
N ALA A 57 4.79 9.99 -5.59
CA ALA A 57 4.43 11.03 -4.62
C ALA A 57 5.33 12.28 -4.64
N PRO A 58 6.67 12.21 -4.85
CA PRO A 58 7.50 13.41 -4.98
C PRO A 58 7.07 14.32 -6.14
N VAL A 59 6.67 13.75 -7.28
CA VAL A 59 6.18 14.52 -8.44
C VAL A 59 4.82 15.17 -8.11
N MET A 60 3.91 14.41 -7.49
CA MET A 60 2.60 14.92 -7.09
C MET A 60 2.72 16.10 -6.10
N LYS A 61 3.68 16.03 -5.18
CA LYS A 61 3.97 17.12 -4.22
C LYS A 61 4.60 18.33 -4.92
N ALA A 62 5.56 18.11 -5.82
CA ALA A 62 6.23 19.20 -6.54
C ALA A 62 5.28 20.02 -7.43
N LEU A 63 4.22 19.38 -7.95
CA LEU A 63 3.20 20.01 -8.79
C LEU A 63 1.98 20.53 -8.02
N ASP A 64 1.98 20.48 -6.68
CA ASP A 64 0.83 20.83 -5.83
C ASP A 64 -0.45 20.04 -6.16
N LEU A 65 -0.29 18.79 -6.59
CA LEU A 65 -1.38 17.86 -6.92
C LEU A 65 -1.61 16.80 -5.84
N TYR A 66 -0.74 16.73 -4.82
CA TYR A 66 -0.83 15.72 -3.78
C TYR A 66 -2.12 15.85 -2.98
N ARG A 67 -2.91 14.77 -2.94
CA ARG A 67 -4.03 14.60 -2.03
C ARG A 67 -3.96 13.25 -1.33
N GLU A 68 -4.50 13.22 -0.13
CA GLU A 68 -4.62 12.05 0.70
C GLU A 68 -5.93 12.09 1.47
N GLU A 69 -6.50 10.91 1.68
CA GLU A 69 -7.69 10.70 2.46
C GLU A 69 -7.48 9.44 3.29
N SER A 70 -7.75 9.53 4.59
CA SER A 70 -7.79 8.37 5.48
C SER A 70 -9.21 7.84 5.52
N ALA A 71 -9.37 6.52 5.49
CA ALA A 71 -10.68 5.92 5.68
C ALA A 71 -11.22 6.34 7.05
N SER A 72 -12.42 6.93 7.09
CA SER A 72 -13.12 7.18 8.35
C SER A 72 -13.48 5.84 8.96
N ASN A 73 -12.91 5.52 10.12
CA ASN A 73 -13.30 4.33 10.87
C ASN A 73 -14.78 4.45 11.28
N PRO A 74 -15.69 3.55 10.87
CA PRO A 74 -17.06 3.56 11.38
C PRO A 74 -17.17 3.10 12.84
N ALA A 75 -16.06 2.70 13.48
CA ALA A 75 -15.99 2.24 14.87
C ALA A 75 -15.25 3.20 15.82
N ALA A 76 -15.29 4.51 15.56
CA ALA A 76 -14.90 5.54 16.53
C ALA A 76 -16.10 6.07 17.32
#